data_AF-A0AAW2BA94-F1
#
_entry.id   AF-A0AAW2BA94-F1
#
_cell.length_a   1.000
_cell.length_b   1.000
_cell.length_c   1.000
_cell.angle_alpha   90.00
_cell.angle_beta   90.00
_cell.angle_gamma   90.00
#
_symmetry.space_group_name_H-M   'P 1'
#
loop_
_entity.id
_entity.type
_entity.pdbx_description
1 polymer ?
#
loop_
_entity_poly.entity_id
_entity_poly.type
_entity_poly.pdbx_seq_one_letter_code
_entity_poly.pdbx_strand_id
1 'polypeptide(L)'
;MELEDIYENIENDDIEDTTKPRTLNHSQDEGKDQKCRGSRRLLLMTVCLGIICVVLLVSIIAQHISNTAERESLFKSNKNTVEEFNQTINSLQDNYTELMTEKDQLKNNFSSLSQKKLELETELRKLYEQFKEFVWIGLSDIENEGDMKWVDNSPLRQG
;
A
#
# COMPACT_ATOMS: atom_id res chain seq x y z
N MET A 1 -20.58 -19.55 -27.30
CA MET A 1 -21.68 -18.95 -26.53
C MET A 1 -21.24 -17.52 -26.21
N GLU A 2 -21.11 -16.59 -27.15
CA GLU A 2 -21.91 -16.27 -28.36
C GLU A 2 -23.41 -16.28 -28.07
N LEU A 3 -23.94 -15.07 -27.90
CA LEU A 3 -25.34 -14.69 -27.86
C LEU A 3 -25.33 -13.21 -28.28
N GLU A 4 -25.12 -12.91 -29.57
CA GLU A 4 -26.04 -13.06 -30.71
C GLU A 4 -26.86 -11.77 -30.92
N ASP A 5 -26.65 -11.25 -32.12
CA ASP A 5 -27.23 -10.06 -32.73
C ASP A 5 -28.74 -10.21 -32.94
N ILE A 6 -29.53 -9.25 -32.45
CA ILE A 6 -30.96 -9.07 -32.77
C ILE A 6 -31.21 -7.57 -32.48
N TYR A 7 -31.31 -6.61 -33.41
CA TYR A 7 -32.16 -6.50 -34.61
C TYR A 7 -31.66 -5.26 -35.39
N GLU A 8 -31.10 -5.37 -36.59
CA GLU A 8 -31.75 -5.31 -37.91
C GLU A 8 -32.35 -3.94 -38.31
N ASN A 9 -31.72 -3.38 -39.35
CA ASN A 9 -32.14 -2.22 -40.14
C ASN A 9 -33.54 -2.41 -40.73
N ILE A 10 -34.34 -1.34 -40.73
CA ILE A 10 -35.27 -1.08 -41.83
C ILE A 10 -35.07 0.37 -42.26
N GLU A 11 -34.21 0.53 -43.25
CA GLU A 11 -34.28 1.61 -44.21
C GLU A 11 -35.41 1.25 -45.19
N ASN A 12 -36.36 2.16 -45.43
CA ASN A 12 -37.18 2.13 -46.64
C ASN A 12 -37.53 3.55 -47.03
N ASP A 13 -37.03 3.87 -48.22
CA ASP A 13 -37.15 5.09 -48.98
C ASP A 13 -38.45 5.08 -49.83
N ASP A 14 -38.73 6.24 -50.42
CA ASP A 14 -39.56 6.49 -51.60
C ASP A 14 -41.10 6.68 -51.51
N ILE A 15 -41.46 7.98 -51.53
CA ILE A 15 -42.25 8.70 -52.56
C ILE A 15 -43.57 8.06 -53.06
N GLU A 16 -44.69 8.76 -52.80
CA GLU A 16 -45.67 9.05 -53.87
C GLU A 16 -46.41 10.38 -53.59
N ASP A 17 -46.24 11.31 -54.55
CA ASP A 17 -47.03 12.53 -54.71
C ASP A 17 -48.48 12.15 -55.06
N THR A 18 -49.41 13.08 -54.81
CA THR A 18 -50.50 13.51 -55.70
C THR A 18 -51.74 13.92 -54.88
N THR A 19 -52.24 15.11 -55.20
CA THR A 19 -53.65 15.55 -55.14
C THR A 19 -54.06 16.48 -53.98
N LYS A 20 -53.91 17.79 -54.23
CA LYS A 20 -54.86 18.84 -53.75
C LYS A 20 -56.05 18.89 -54.73
N PRO A 21 -57.28 19.34 -54.36
CA PRO A 21 -57.48 20.69 -53.79
C PRO A 21 -58.70 20.93 -52.84
N ARG A 22 -58.62 22.03 -52.05
CA ARG A 22 -59.70 23.03 -51.75
C ARG A 22 -60.92 22.51 -50.93
N THR A 23 -61.47 23.12 -49.88
CA THR A 23 -61.63 24.49 -49.37
C THR A 23 -62.40 24.41 -48.05
N LEU A 24 -62.14 25.27 -47.06
CA LEU A 24 -63.16 26.18 -46.51
C LEU A 24 -62.47 27.23 -45.60
N ASN A 25 -62.31 28.43 -46.13
CA ASN A 25 -62.09 29.64 -45.33
C ASN A 25 -63.46 30.32 -45.13
N HIS A 26 -63.85 30.62 -43.90
CA HIS A 26 -64.75 31.72 -43.53
C HIS A 26 -64.76 31.79 -41.99
N SER A 27 -64.43 32.87 -41.28
CA SER A 27 -64.59 34.29 -41.63
C SER A 27 -63.50 35.15 -40.98
N GLN A 28 -63.04 36.15 -41.73
CA GLN A 28 -62.59 37.44 -41.18
C GLN A 28 -63.79 38.11 -40.49
N ASP A 29 -63.57 38.81 -39.39
CA ASP A 29 -63.82 40.26 -39.37
C ASP A 29 -63.10 40.92 -38.19
N GLU A 30 -62.91 42.21 -38.38
CA GLU A 30 -61.92 43.11 -37.86
C GLU A 30 -62.14 43.59 -36.42
N GLY A 31 -61.06 44.12 -35.87
CA GLY A 31 -61.13 45.33 -35.06
C GLY A 31 -61.52 45.13 -33.60
N LYS A 32 -60.49 45.10 -32.74
CA LYS A 32 -60.43 45.99 -31.57
C LYS A 32 -59.02 46.05 -31.01
N ASP A 33 -58.44 47.22 -31.20
CA ASP A 33 -57.40 47.81 -30.39
C ASP A 33 -57.64 47.51 -28.89
N GLN A 34 -56.85 46.62 -28.31
CA GLN A 34 -56.79 46.42 -26.86
C GLN A 34 -55.36 46.17 -26.39
N LYS A 35 -54.58 47.25 -26.49
CA LYS A 35 -53.82 47.82 -25.37
C LYS A 35 -52.82 46.90 -24.69
N CYS A 36 -51.53 47.20 -24.90
CA CYS A 36 -50.40 46.90 -24.02
C CYS A 36 -50.80 46.81 -22.53
N ARG A 37 -51.07 45.59 -22.05
CA ARG A 37 -51.35 45.32 -20.64
C ARG A 37 -50.69 44.04 -20.15
N GLY A 38 -49.52 43.74 -20.72
CA GLY A 38 -48.63 42.63 -20.32
C GLY A 38 -47.14 42.96 -20.25
N SER A 39 -46.68 44.13 -20.76
CA SER A 39 -45.24 44.47 -20.82
C SER A 39 -44.56 44.62 -19.47
N ARG A 40 -45.27 45.08 -18.43
CA ARG A 40 -44.67 45.24 -17.08
C ARG A 40 -44.32 43.90 -16.44
N ARG A 41 -45.07 42.83 -16.74
CA ARG A 41 -44.80 41.49 -16.19
C ARG A 41 -43.59 40.84 -16.87
N LEU A 42 -43.46 40.96 -18.20
CA LEU A 42 -42.31 40.42 -18.92
C LEU A 42 -41.00 41.12 -18.52
N LEU A 43 -41.03 42.45 -18.34
CA LEU A 43 -39.87 43.21 -17.87
C LEU A 43 -39.42 42.81 -16.46
N LEU A 44 -40.37 42.61 -15.53
CA LEU A 44 -40.06 42.11 -14.19
C LEU A 44 -39.44 40.70 -14.25
N MET A 45 -39.96 39.82 -15.11
CA MET A 45 -39.38 38.48 -15.30
C MET A 45 -37.95 38.55 -15.85
N THR A 46 -37.67 39.44 -16.80
CA THR A 46 -36.30 39.60 -17.34
C THR A 46 -35.34 40.22 -16.33
N VAL A 47 -35.81 41.18 -15.51
CA VAL A 47 -35.01 41.80 -14.45
C VAL A 47 -34.70 40.80 -13.34
N CYS A 48 -35.70 40.04 -12.90
CA CYS A 48 -35.51 38.97 -11.91
C CYS A 48 -34.56 37.89 -12.43
N LEU A 49 -34.70 37.48 -13.70
CA LEU A 49 -33.81 36.51 -14.31
C LEU A 49 -32.36 37.00 -14.37
N GLY A 50 -32.15 38.28 -14.72
CA GLY A 50 -30.84 38.90 -14.71
C GLY A 50 -30.19 38.91 -13.33
N ILE A 51 -30.95 39.25 -12.28
CA ILE A 51 -30.48 39.22 -10.89
C ILE A 51 -30.10 37.79 -10.47
N ILE A 52 -30.94 36.81 -10.81
CA ILE A 52 -30.67 35.39 -10.53
C ILE A 52 -29.37 34.96 -11.24
N CYS A 53 -29.17 35.32 -12.50
CA CYS A 53 -27.93 35.04 -13.22
C CYS A 53 -26.70 35.60 -12.51
N VAL A 54 -26.74 36.84 -12.04
CA VAL A 54 -25.62 37.46 -11.33
C VAL A 54 -25.33 36.75 -10.00
N VAL A 55 -26.37 36.40 -9.24
CA VAL A 55 -26.21 35.64 -7.98
C VAL A 55 -25.57 34.28 -8.24
N LEU A 56 -26.04 33.55 -9.25
CA LEU A 56 -25.47 32.24 -9.61
C LEU A 56 -24.00 32.35 -10.04
N LEU A 57 -23.64 33.37 -10.83
CA LEU A 57 -22.25 33.60 -11.24
C LEU A 57 -21.34 33.86 -10.02
N VAL A 58 -21.78 34.70 -9.09
CA VAL A 58 -21.02 34.99 -7.85
C VAL A 58 -20.85 33.73 -7.01
N SER A 59 -21.91 32.94 -6.83
CA SER A 59 -21.83 31.68 -6.09
C SER A 59 -20.90 30.66 -6.74
N ILE A 60 -20.92 30.54 -8.08
CA ILE A 60 -20.00 29.64 -8.82
C ILE A 60 -18.55 30.07 -8.64
N ILE A 61 -18.25 31.37 -8.75
CA ILE A 61 -16.89 31.90 -8.58
C ILE A 61 -16.40 31.68 -7.14
N ALA A 62 -17.23 31.98 -6.15
CA ALA A 62 -16.89 31.76 -4.74
C ALA A 62 -16.61 30.28 -4.44
N GLN A 63 -17.44 29.37 -4.97
CA GLN A 63 -17.26 27.93 -4.83
C GLN A 63 -15.98 27.44 -5.52
N HIS A 64 -15.63 27.99 -6.68
CA HIS A 64 -14.41 27.64 -7.41
C HIS A 64 -13.14 28.01 -6.60
N ILE A 65 -13.12 29.18 -5.96
CA ILE A 65 -11.99 29.63 -5.12
C ILE A 65 -11.83 28.70 -3.91
N SER A 66 -12.93 28.39 -3.21
CA SER A 66 -12.92 27.47 -2.05
C SER A 66 -12.43 26.07 -2.45
N ASN A 67 -12.98 25.52 -3.53
CA ASN A 67 -12.59 24.20 -4.05
C ASN A 67 -11.12 24.17 -4.48
N THR A 68 -10.58 25.27 -5.02
CA THR A 68 -9.16 25.35 -5.41
C THR A 68 -8.23 25.31 -4.19
N ALA A 69 -8.57 26.02 -3.11
CA ALA A 69 -7.78 26.03 -1.89
C ALA A 69 -7.76 24.64 -1.19
N GLU A 70 -8.90 23.93 -1.19
CA GLU A 70 -8.98 22.56 -0.68
C GLU A 70 -8.12 21.59 -1.49
N ARG A 71 -8.08 21.75 -2.83
CA ARG A 71 -7.23 20.94 -3.72
C ARG A 71 -5.74 21.15 -3.46
N GLU A 72 -5.31 22.40 -3.24
CA GLU A 72 -3.91 22.71 -2.94
C GLU A 72 -3.47 22.15 -1.58
N SER A 73 -4.31 22.29 -0.56
CA SER A 73 -4.11 21.70 0.76
C SER A 73 -4.00 20.17 0.68
N LEU A 74 -4.91 19.53 -0.05
CA LEU A 74 -4.91 18.08 -0.26
C LEU A 74 -3.66 17.62 -1.01
N PHE A 75 -3.22 18.34 -2.05
CA PHE A 75 -1.99 18.04 -2.77
C PHE A 75 -0.76 18.08 -1.86
N LYS A 76 -0.67 19.11 -1.00
CA LYS A 76 0.43 19.24 -0.03
C LYS A 76 0.43 18.10 0.99
N SER A 77 -0.74 17.76 1.53
CA SER A 77 -0.88 16.65 2.48
C SER A 77 -0.49 15.33 1.82
N ASN A 78 -1.00 15.02 0.63
CA ASN A 78 -0.66 13.80 -0.08
C ASN A 78 0.83 13.69 -0.37
N LYS A 79 1.47 14.80 -0.78
CA LYS A 79 2.92 14.84 -0.98
C LYS A 79 3.67 14.51 0.31
N ASN A 80 3.27 15.11 1.44
CA ASN A 80 3.87 14.80 2.74
C ASN A 80 3.70 13.33 3.11
N THR A 81 2.49 12.77 2.94
CA THR A 81 2.21 11.35 3.21
C THR A 81 3.06 10.42 2.33
N VAL A 82 3.23 10.74 1.04
CA VAL A 82 4.11 9.97 0.14
C VAL A 82 5.57 10.02 0.61
N GLU A 83 6.03 11.19 1.05
CA GLU A 83 7.39 11.34 1.58
C GLU A 83 7.61 10.55 2.88
N GLU A 84 6.65 10.60 3.81
CA GLU A 84 6.68 9.80 5.04
C GLU A 84 6.71 8.29 4.76
N PHE A 85 5.91 7.83 3.79
CA PHE A 85 5.97 6.43 3.35
C PHE A 85 7.30 6.09 2.72
N ASN A 86 7.86 6.95 1.87
CA ASN A 86 9.18 6.74 1.27
C ASN A 86 10.28 6.64 2.35
N GLN A 87 10.26 7.52 3.36
CA GLN A 87 11.18 7.46 4.48
C GLN A 87 11.04 6.16 5.28
N THR A 88 9.80 5.71 5.52
CA THR A 88 9.52 4.45 6.22
C THR A 88 9.99 3.24 5.42
N ILE A 89 9.82 3.25 4.09
CA ILE A 89 10.31 2.18 3.21
C ILE A 89 11.84 2.11 3.26
N ASN A 90 12.52 3.25 3.15
CA ASN A 90 13.98 3.30 3.19
C ASN A 90 14.53 2.83 4.53
N SER A 91 13.96 3.27 5.65
CA SER A 91 14.40 2.85 6.99
C SER A 91 14.19 1.35 7.23
N LEU A 92 13.05 0.80 6.76
CA LEU A 92 12.79 -0.64 6.79
C LEU A 92 13.79 -1.41 5.92
N GLN A 93 14.12 -0.89 4.74
CA GLN A 93 15.07 -1.53 3.83
C GLN A 93 16.49 -1.55 4.41
N ASP A 94 16.91 -0.45 5.06
CA ASP A 94 18.21 -0.36 5.72
C ASP A 94 18.30 -1.36 6.89
N ASN A 95 17.28 -1.36 7.76
CA ASN A 95 17.23 -2.28 8.90
C ASN A 95 17.18 -3.75 8.44
N TYR A 96 16.43 -4.04 7.37
CA TYR A 96 16.41 -5.38 6.78
C TYR A 96 17.80 -5.79 6.29
N THR A 97 18.52 -4.89 5.63
CA THR A 97 19.87 -5.15 5.11
C THR A 97 20.85 -5.41 6.26
N GLU A 98 20.82 -4.57 7.30
CA GLU A 98 21.62 -4.74 8.52
C GLU A 98 21.37 -6.10 9.17
N LEU A 99 20.09 -6.46 9.38
CA LEU A 99 19.71 -7.74 9.95
C LEU A 99 20.18 -8.94 9.09
N MET A 100 20.17 -8.79 7.76
CA MET A 100 20.71 -9.78 6.83
C MET A 100 22.21 -9.99 7.06
N THR A 101 22.96 -8.89 7.25
CA THR A 101 24.41 -8.98 7.50
C THR A 101 24.72 -9.60 8.86
N GLU A 102 23.98 -9.28 9.92
CA GLU A 102 24.15 -9.89 11.24
C GLU A 102 23.90 -11.40 11.19
N LYS A 103 22.87 -11.81 10.45
CA LYS A 103 22.54 -13.22 10.23
C LYS A 103 23.70 -13.96 9.56
N ASP A 104 24.29 -13.37 8.52
CA ASP A 104 25.42 -13.97 7.81
C ASP A 104 26.68 -14.04 8.68
N GLN A 105 26.95 -12.99 9.46
CA GLN A 105 28.03 -13.00 10.45
C GLN A 105 27.84 -14.11 11.49
N LEU A 106 26.63 -14.24 12.04
CA LEU A 106 26.32 -15.26 13.04
C LEU A 106 26.44 -16.67 12.44
N LYS A 107 25.99 -16.86 11.20
CA LYS A 107 26.14 -18.13 10.47
C LYS A 107 27.61 -18.52 10.31
N ASN A 108 28.46 -17.58 9.93
CA ASN A 108 29.90 -17.82 9.80
C ASN A 108 30.55 -18.19 11.15
N ASN A 109 30.18 -17.48 12.21
CA ASN A 109 30.66 -17.77 13.56
C ASN A 109 30.23 -19.18 14.01
N PHE A 110 28.99 -19.58 13.73
CA PHE A 110 28.48 -20.91 14.04
C PHE A 110 29.25 -22.00 13.27
N SER A 111 29.49 -21.81 11.97
CA SER A 111 30.31 -22.75 11.17
C SER A 111 31.72 -22.90 11.73
N SER A 112 32.37 -21.79 12.09
CA SER A 112 33.71 -21.79 12.71
C SER A 112 33.72 -22.53 14.06
N LEU A 113 32.72 -22.28 14.90
CA LEU A 113 32.59 -22.95 16.20
C LEU A 113 32.34 -24.46 16.03
N SER A 114 31.51 -24.85 15.07
CA SER A 114 31.28 -26.26 14.72
C SER A 114 32.56 -26.96 14.27
N GLN A 115 33.42 -26.27 13.51
CA GLN A 115 34.71 -26.81 13.09
C GLN A 115 35.65 -27.02 14.29
N LYS A 116 35.79 -26.02 15.15
CA LYS A 116 36.63 -26.14 16.36
C LYS A 116 36.15 -27.26 17.28
N LYS A 117 34.84 -27.44 17.40
CA LYS A 117 34.26 -28.55 18.16
C LYS A 117 34.69 -29.90 17.59
N LEU A 118 34.59 -30.07 16.26
CA LEU A 118 35.00 -31.31 15.59
C LEU A 118 36.51 -31.58 15.74
N GLU A 119 37.33 -30.53 15.63
CA GLU A 119 38.78 -30.62 15.83
C GLU A 119 39.11 -31.08 17.26
N LEU A 120 38.49 -30.46 18.27
CA LEU A 120 38.70 -30.84 19.67
C LEU A 120 38.22 -32.26 19.96
N GLU A 121 37.04 -32.67 19.45
CA GLU A 121 36.56 -34.04 19.58
C GLU A 121 37.52 -35.06 18.94
N THR A 122 38.18 -34.67 17.84
CA THR A 122 39.18 -35.51 17.17
C THR A 122 40.46 -35.59 17.98
N GLU A 123 40.94 -34.49 18.55
CA GLU A 123 42.12 -34.48 19.42
C GLU A 123 41.89 -35.29 20.70
N LEU A 124 40.73 -35.11 21.35
CA LEU A 124 40.36 -35.91 22.51
C LEU A 124 40.33 -37.40 22.20
N ARG A 125 39.81 -37.78 21.03
CA ARG A 125 39.83 -39.19 20.59
C ARG A 125 41.26 -39.70 20.39
N LYS A 126 42.14 -38.91 19.79
CA LYS A 126 43.56 -39.28 19.62
C LYS A 126 44.25 -39.48 20.97
N LEU A 127 44.07 -38.55 21.90
CA LEU A 127 44.60 -38.66 23.26
C LEU A 127 44.02 -39.87 23.98
N TYR A 128 42.71 -40.10 23.86
CA TYR A 128 42.07 -41.26 24.44
C TYR A 128 42.70 -42.56 23.91
N GLU A 129 42.85 -42.73 22.60
CA GLU A 129 43.49 -43.94 22.05
C GLU A 129 44.98 -44.04 22.45
N GLN A 130 45.69 -42.92 22.57
CA GLN A 130 47.07 -42.91 23.06
C GLN A 130 47.17 -43.35 24.53
N PHE A 131 46.22 -42.95 25.37
CA PHE A 131 46.24 -43.22 26.81
C PHE A 131 45.40 -44.43 27.24
N LYS A 132 44.68 -45.06 26.32
CA LYS A 132 43.77 -46.19 26.58
C LYS A 132 44.47 -47.38 27.23
N GLU A 133 45.76 -47.56 26.96
CA GLU A 133 46.58 -48.63 27.55
C GLU A 133 47.18 -48.25 28.90
N PHE A 134 47.22 -46.95 29.24
CA PHE A 134 47.73 -46.48 30.52
C PHE A 134 46.62 -46.53 31.56
N VAL A 135 46.75 -47.48 32.51
CA VAL A 135 45.83 -47.59 33.65
C VAL A 135 46.31 -46.66 34.75
N TRP A 136 45.56 -45.58 35.00
CA TRP A 136 45.75 -44.79 36.22
C TRP A 136 45.23 -45.57 37.41
N ILE A 137 46.10 -45.83 38.38
CA ILE A 137 45.75 -46.57 39.59
C ILE A 137 45.04 -45.72 40.65
N GLY A 138 44.89 -44.40 40.44
CA GLY A 138 44.14 -43.54 41.36
C GLY A 138 44.97 -42.89 42.46
N LEU A 139 46.28 -42.73 42.28
CA LEU A 139 47.11 -41.88 43.14
C LEU A 139 47.08 -40.44 42.62
N SER A 140 46.92 -39.49 43.55
CA SER A 140 46.85 -38.05 43.26
C SER A 140 47.37 -37.24 44.45
N ASP A 141 48.14 -36.19 44.18
CA ASP A 141 48.61 -35.20 45.15
C ASP A 141 47.88 -33.85 44.98
N ILE A 142 46.69 -33.85 44.36
CA ILE A 142 45.90 -32.66 44.02
C ILE A 142 45.55 -31.77 45.22
N GLU A 143 45.47 -32.34 46.43
CA GLU A 143 45.19 -31.60 47.66
C GLU A 143 46.44 -30.90 48.21
N ASN A 144 47.59 -31.56 48.12
CA ASN A 144 48.85 -31.07 48.67
C ASN A 144 50.01 -31.68 47.89
N GLU A 145 50.67 -30.85 47.07
CA GLU A 145 51.80 -31.23 46.21
C GLU A 145 52.86 -32.03 47.00
N GLY A 146 53.23 -33.20 46.49
CA GLY A 146 54.20 -34.09 47.13
C GLY A 146 53.62 -35.02 48.21
N ASP A 147 52.33 -34.94 48.54
CA ASP A 147 51.62 -35.89 49.40
C ASP A 147 50.62 -36.74 48.57
N MET A 148 51.08 -37.90 48.09
CA MET A 148 50.27 -38.79 47.26
C MET A 148 49.21 -39.54 48.08
N LYS A 149 47.94 -39.31 47.78
CA LYS A 149 46.79 -40.04 48.34
C LYS A 149 46.03 -40.80 47.27
N TRP A 150 45.29 -41.83 47.67
CA TRP A 150 44.32 -42.46 46.78
C TRP A 150 43.13 -41.51 46.56
N VAL A 151 42.48 -41.60 45.40
CA VAL A 151 41.28 -40.81 45.04
C VAL A 151 40.09 -40.99 45.99
N ASP A 152 40.09 -42.04 46.82
CA ASP A 152 39.10 -42.29 47.87
C ASP A 152 39.51 -41.71 49.24
N ASN A 153 40.58 -40.91 49.29
CA ASN A 153 41.19 -40.34 50.49
C ASN A 153 41.77 -41.36 51.49
N SER A 154 41.94 -42.63 51.09
CA SER A 154 42.62 -43.60 51.95
C SER A 154 44.13 -43.32 52.04
N PRO A 155 44.75 -43.52 53.22
CA PRO A 155 46.17 -43.26 53.40
C PRO A 155 47.04 -44.29 52.68
N LEU A 156 48.16 -43.83 52.11
CA LEU A 156 49.17 -44.70 51.52
C LEU A 156 49.83 -45.55 52.63
N ARG A 157 49.52 -46.84 52.71
CA ARG A 157 50.13 -47.74 53.70
C ARG A 157 51.56 -48.08 53.27
N GLN A 158 52.55 -47.71 54.08
CA GLN A 158 53.93 -48.19 53.93
C GLN A 158 53.98 -49.66 54.37
N GLY A 159 54.49 -50.53 53.50
CA GLY A 159 54.70 -51.96 53.76
C GLY A 159 55.96 -52.25 54.54
#